data_AF-A0A7V3LI25-F1
#
_entry.id   AF-A0A7V3LI25-F1
#
_cell.length_a   1.000
_cell.length_b   1.000
_cell.length_c   1.000
_cell.angle_alpha   90.00
_cell.angle_beta   90.00
_cell.angle_gamma   90.00
#
_symmetry.space_group_name_H-M   'P 1'
#
loop_
_entity.id
_entity.type
_entity.pdbx_description
1 polymer ?
#
loop_
_entity_poly.entity_id
_entity_poly.type
_entity_poly.pdbx_seq_one_letter_code
_entity_poly.pdbx_strand_id
1 'polypeptide(L)'
;GGLRNLLQLKAGTEQGVWDFVRTHMKQLPVYVSKDGQAEVIAERQGYLLFDRMVAFHVQRGVTVPLSAAEFYAGLAQRFSERDGMYFLPEQVAEYDKKRMTVGEVLQLQLFVIDEASAIQWLKQQLLKKPQTFQELHPQFLREIGGWQKHEKPLELSELLEQNFLRYDGKGPIPKQIVSWMKQSATLRELISHESRVTGHGSEDSGLVTQEPRLLREAKDRWYVPDPNKASDLEKLRERSLLKEFEDYLTPNQRRLKVFRLEAVRAGFKKAWQERDYATIISVARKIPENVLQEDPKLLMWYDQAVTRSGEE
;
A
#
# COMPACT_ATOMS: atom_id res chain seq x y z
N GLY A 1 -22.18 -19.20 -13.87
CA GLY A 1 -23.26 -19.31 -12.87
C GLY A 1 -22.75 -19.42 -11.44
N GLY A 2 -22.10 -20.52 -11.06
CA GLY A 2 -21.85 -20.84 -9.63
C GLY A 2 -20.79 -20.01 -8.87
N LEU A 3 -19.67 -19.66 -9.51
CA LEU A 3 -18.58 -18.91 -8.83
C LEU A 3 -18.98 -17.48 -8.44
N ARG A 4 -19.79 -16.79 -9.25
CA ARG A 4 -20.30 -15.45 -8.93
C ARG A 4 -21.28 -15.48 -7.75
N ASN A 5 -22.12 -16.50 -7.66
CA ASN A 5 -23.09 -16.66 -6.57
C ASN A 5 -22.41 -17.06 -5.24
N LEU A 6 -21.38 -17.91 -5.29
CA LEU A 6 -20.59 -18.27 -4.08
C LEU A 6 -19.78 -17.08 -3.54
N LEU A 7 -19.20 -16.26 -4.42
CA LEU A 7 -18.50 -15.03 -4.03
C LEU A 7 -19.47 -13.95 -3.52
N GLN A 8 -20.72 -13.92 -4.00
CA GLN A 8 -21.77 -13.06 -3.45
C GLN A 8 -22.14 -13.46 -2.01
N LEU A 9 -22.22 -14.75 -1.70
CA LEU A 9 -22.62 -15.26 -0.38
C LEU A 9 -21.58 -15.04 0.74
N LYS A 10 -20.34 -14.67 0.40
CA LYS A 10 -19.24 -14.52 1.37
C LYS A 10 -18.62 -13.12 1.43
N ALA A 11 -19.16 -12.15 0.68
CA ALA A 11 -18.64 -10.79 0.68
C ALA A 11 -18.74 -10.19 2.11
N GLY A 12 -17.65 -9.62 2.63
CA GLY A 12 -17.58 -9.07 3.99
C GLY A 12 -17.08 -10.06 5.05
N THR A 13 -16.57 -11.22 4.63
CA THR A 13 -15.90 -12.20 5.52
C THR A 13 -14.43 -12.38 5.13
N GLU A 14 -13.56 -12.76 6.06
CA GLU A 14 -12.15 -13.07 5.75
C GLU A 14 -12.06 -14.17 4.66
N GLN A 15 -12.91 -15.19 4.72
CA GLN A 15 -12.94 -16.23 3.69
C GLN A 15 -13.27 -15.65 2.30
N GLY A 16 -14.20 -14.70 2.23
CA GLY A 16 -14.55 -14.02 0.98
C GLY A 16 -13.39 -13.22 0.37
N VAL A 17 -12.53 -12.63 1.21
CA VAL A 17 -11.30 -11.96 0.77
C VAL A 17 -10.37 -12.94 0.07
N TRP A 18 -10.05 -14.06 0.71
CA TRP A 18 -9.09 -15.01 0.16
C TRP A 18 -9.65 -15.81 -1.04
N ASP A 19 -10.96 -16.08 -1.04
CA ASP A 19 -11.65 -16.68 -2.19
C ASP A 19 -11.57 -15.72 -3.40
N PHE A 20 -11.80 -14.41 -3.20
CA PHE A 20 -11.67 -13.40 -4.25
C PHE A 20 -10.22 -13.32 -4.79
N VAL A 21 -9.22 -13.17 -3.92
CA VAL A 21 -7.80 -13.06 -4.34
C VAL A 21 -7.40 -14.28 -5.16
N ARG A 22 -7.75 -15.49 -4.71
CA ARG A 22 -7.45 -16.73 -5.43
C ARG A 22 -8.12 -16.77 -6.80
N THR A 23 -9.41 -16.43 -6.88
CA THR A 23 -10.14 -16.39 -8.15
C THR A 23 -9.57 -15.34 -9.09
N HIS A 24 -9.20 -14.17 -8.58
CA HIS A 24 -8.59 -13.11 -9.37
C HIS A 24 -7.22 -13.54 -9.93
N MET A 25 -6.34 -14.08 -9.10
CA MET A 25 -5.02 -14.58 -9.53
C MET A 25 -5.08 -15.75 -10.51
N LYS A 26 -6.17 -16.54 -10.52
CA LYS A 26 -6.41 -17.58 -11.55
C LYS A 26 -6.67 -16.98 -12.93
N GLN A 27 -7.17 -15.76 -13.01
CA GLN A 27 -7.48 -15.07 -14.27
C GLN A 27 -6.28 -14.30 -14.81
N LEU A 28 -5.28 -14.01 -13.97
CA LEU A 28 -4.08 -13.31 -14.38
C LEU A 28 -3.11 -14.26 -15.10
N PRO A 29 -2.41 -13.79 -16.15
CA PRO A 29 -1.36 -14.59 -16.80
C PRO A 29 -0.31 -15.02 -15.78
N VAL A 30 0.26 -16.22 -15.89
CA VAL A 30 1.31 -16.68 -14.97
C VAL A 30 2.66 -16.02 -15.31
N TYR A 31 2.91 -15.75 -16.58
CA TYR A 31 4.16 -15.14 -17.05
C TYR A 31 3.88 -14.33 -18.30
N VAL A 32 4.49 -13.15 -18.39
CA VAL A 32 4.49 -12.29 -19.57
C VAL A 32 5.94 -11.95 -19.89
N SER A 33 6.31 -12.01 -21.17
CA SER A 33 7.62 -11.56 -21.64
C SER A 33 7.47 -10.59 -22.80
N LYS A 34 8.28 -9.53 -22.76
CA LYS A 34 8.38 -8.53 -23.81
C LYS A 34 9.86 -8.39 -24.19
N ASP A 35 10.15 -8.49 -25.50
CA ASP A 35 11.51 -8.38 -26.03
C ASP A 35 12.53 -9.34 -25.39
N GLY A 36 12.08 -10.55 -25.02
CA GLY A 36 12.92 -11.55 -24.35
C GLY A 36 13.20 -11.26 -22.87
N GLN A 37 12.59 -10.23 -22.30
CA GLN A 37 12.67 -9.88 -20.87
C GLN A 37 11.38 -10.25 -20.14
N ALA A 38 11.49 -10.67 -18.88
CA ALA A 38 10.34 -11.04 -18.07
C ALA A 38 9.66 -9.75 -17.57
N GLU A 39 8.37 -9.59 -17.84
CA GLU A 39 7.64 -8.39 -17.44
C GLU A 39 6.95 -8.62 -16.09
N VAL A 40 7.04 -7.64 -15.19
CA VAL A 40 6.26 -7.66 -13.96
C VAL A 40 4.78 -7.47 -14.30
N ILE A 41 3.94 -8.40 -13.86
CA ILE A 41 2.49 -8.30 -13.98
C ILE A 41 1.97 -7.52 -12.77
N ALA A 42 1.71 -6.22 -12.96
CA ALA A 42 1.32 -5.31 -11.90
C ALA A 42 0.18 -5.87 -11.03
N GLU A 43 -0.82 -6.48 -11.65
CA GLU A 43 -2.02 -7.02 -11.00
C GLU A 43 -1.73 -8.18 -10.05
N ARG A 44 -0.56 -8.82 -10.16
CA ARG A 44 -0.10 -9.85 -9.19
C ARG A 44 0.63 -9.27 -8.00
N GLN A 45 0.98 -7.99 -8.01
CA GLN A 45 1.66 -7.36 -6.90
C GLN A 45 0.68 -7.15 -5.75
N GLY A 46 1.15 -7.35 -4.51
CA GLY A 46 0.27 -7.43 -3.36
C GLY A 46 -0.62 -6.20 -3.16
N TYR A 47 -0.17 -5.01 -3.57
CA TYR A 47 -0.93 -3.77 -3.41
C TYR A 47 -2.10 -3.68 -4.41
N LEU A 48 -1.91 -4.07 -5.68
CA LEU A 48 -3.01 -4.13 -6.65
C LEU A 48 -4.00 -5.25 -6.31
N LEU A 49 -3.51 -6.36 -5.78
CA LEU A 49 -4.38 -7.40 -5.22
C LEU A 49 -5.24 -6.87 -4.07
N PHE A 50 -4.66 -6.04 -3.18
CA PHE A 50 -5.41 -5.38 -2.10
C PHE A 50 -6.44 -4.40 -2.65
N ASP A 51 -6.07 -3.51 -3.58
CA ASP A 51 -6.99 -2.53 -4.16
C ASP A 51 -8.17 -3.20 -4.89
N ARG A 52 -7.90 -4.26 -5.65
CA ARG A 52 -8.96 -5.04 -6.31
C ARG A 52 -9.88 -5.73 -5.30
N MET A 53 -9.33 -6.22 -4.18
CA MET A 53 -10.09 -6.83 -3.10
C MET A 53 -10.99 -5.81 -2.39
N VAL A 54 -10.46 -4.63 -2.08
CA VAL A 54 -11.23 -3.52 -1.51
C VAL A 54 -12.36 -3.13 -2.45
N ALA A 55 -12.05 -2.88 -3.73
CA ALA A 55 -13.06 -2.54 -4.74
C ALA A 55 -14.16 -3.61 -4.84
N PHE A 56 -13.81 -4.89 -4.80
CA PHE A 56 -14.78 -5.99 -4.83
C PHE A 56 -15.80 -5.94 -3.67
N HIS A 57 -15.35 -5.61 -2.46
CA HIS A 57 -16.19 -5.50 -1.27
C HIS A 57 -17.04 -4.23 -1.28
N VAL A 58 -16.43 -3.08 -1.60
CA VAL A 58 -17.14 -1.80 -1.59
C VAL A 58 -18.18 -1.73 -2.72
N GLN A 59 -17.92 -2.30 -3.90
CA GLN A 59 -18.91 -2.41 -4.99
C GLN A 59 -20.17 -3.20 -4.60
N ARG A 60 -20.07 -4.05 -3.57
CA ARG A 60 -21.18 -4.86 -3.05
C ARG A 60 -21.83 -4.25 -1.81
N GLY A 61 -21.41 -3.05 -1.41
CA GLY A 61 -21.94 -2.36 -0.24
C GLY A 61 -21.62 -3.05 1.09
N VAL A 62 -20.58 -3.89 1.13
CA VAL A 62 -20.13 -4.59 2.35
C VAL A 62 -18.82 -4.00 2.85
N THR A 63 -18.61 -4.05 4.17
CA THR A 63 -17.37 -3.60 4.79
C THR A 63 -16.20 -4.50 4.39
N VAL A 64 -15.02 -3.91 4.20
CA VAL A 64 -13.78 -4.67 4.00
C VAL A 64 -13.41 -5.33 5.33
N PRO A 65 -13.29 -6.68 5.40
CA PRO A 65 -13.14 -7.37 6.68
C PRO A 65 -11.68 -7.47 7.16
N LEU A 66 -10.72 -7.01 6.36
CA LEU A 66 -9.29 -6.98 6.69
C LEU A 66 -8.73 -5.58 6.46
N SER A 67 -7.91 -5.11 7.39
CA SER A 67 -7.01 -3.97 7.18
C SER A 67 -5.95 -4.28 6.13
N ALA A 68 -5.27 -3.24 5.62
CA ALA A 68 -4.16 -3.44 4.68
C ALA A 68 -3.06 -4.31 5.29
N ALA A 69 -2.74 -4.08 6.56
CA ALA A 69 -1.77 -4.85 7.32
C ALA A 69 -2.09 -6.35 7.38
N GLU A 70 -3.30 -6.70 7.82
CA GLU A 70 -3.76 -8.09 7.93
C GLU A 70 -3.80 -8.77 6.56
N PHE A 71 -4.18 -8.02 5.53
CA PHE A 71 -4.15 -8.50 4.16
C PHE A 71 -2.73 -8.84 3.71
N TYR A 72 -1.74 -7.95 3.86
CA TYR A 72 -0.37 -8.26 3.42
C TYR A 72 0.24 -9.43 4.20
N ALA A 73 -0.01 -9.50 5.51
CA ALA A 73 0.41 -10.63 6.33
C ALA A 73 -0.21 -11.95 5.85
N GLY A 74 -1.51 -11.96 5.64
CA GLY A 74 -2.24 -13.14 5.19
C GLY A 74 -1.86 -13.55 3.76
N LEU A 75 -1.55 -12.58 2.90
CA LEU A 75 -1.11 -12.79 1.52
C LEU A 75 0.24 -13.52 1.48
N ALA A 76 1.21 -13.04 2.25
CA ALA A 76 2.53 -13.66 2.37
C ALA A 76 2.49 -15.06 3.01
N GLN A 77 1.52 -15.32 3.89
CA GLN A 77 1.32 -16.66 4.48
C GLN A 77 0.67 -17.66 3.52
N ARG A 78 -0.21 -17.20 2.63
CA ARG A 78 -1.08 -18.06 1.79
C ARG A 78 -0.55 -18.28 0.38
N PHE A 79 0.26 -17.37 -0.13
CA PHE A 79 0.70 -17.36 -1.52
C PHE A 79 2.21 -17.19 -1.60
N SER A 80 2.81 -17.75 -2.65
CA SER A 80 4.26 -17.65 -2.86
C SER A 80 4.60 -16.34 -3.54
N GLU A 81 5.59 -15.61 -3.00
CA GLU A 81 6.11 -14.39 -3.60
C GLU A 81 7.29 -14.69 -4.54
N ARG A 82 7.29 -14.08 -5.73
CA ARG A 82 8.39 -14.09 -6.71
C ARG A 82 8.47 -12.74 -7.40
N ASP A 83 9.66 -12.14 -7.44
CA ASP A 83 9.90 -10.84 -8.11
C ASP A 83 8.87 -9.75 -7.71
N GLY A 84 8.44 -9.74 -6.44
CA GLY A 84 7.45 -8.80 -5.89
C GLY A 84 5.99 -9.07 -6.31
N MET A 85 5.72 -10.21 -6.93
CA MET A 85 4.39 -10.69 -7.33
C MET A 85 3.99 -11.93 -6.52
N TYR A 86 2.68 -12.15 -6.35
CA TYR A 86 2.14 -13.32 -5.68
C TYR A 86 1.58 -14.35 -6.66
N PHE A 87 1.81 -15.62 -6.35
CA PHE A 87 1.43 -16.76 -7.17
C PHE A 87 0.69 -17.81 -6.35
N LEU A 88 -0.27 -18.47 -7.00
CA LEU A 88 -0.87 -19.67 -6.45
C LEU A 88 0.18 -20.80 -6.41
N PRO A 89 0.13 -21.72 -5.45
CA PRO A 89 1.11 -22.81 -5.35
C PRO A 89 1.30 -23.58 -6.67
N GLU A 90 0.22 -23.76 -7.43
CA GLU A 90 0.24 -24.49 -8.70
C GLU A 90 0.87 -23.67 -9.85
N GLN A 91 0.95 -22.35 -9.73
CA GLN A 91 1.52 -21.43 -10.73
C GLN A 91 3.04 -21.24 -10.54
N VAL A 92 3.58 -21.53 -9.35
CA VAL A 92 4.99 -21.26 -9.00
C VAL A 92 5.96 -21.99 -9.91
N ALA A 93 5.76 -23.30 -10.11
CA ALA A 93 6.67 -24.10 -10.94
C ALA A 93 6.71 -23.64 -12.40
N GLU A 94 5.57 -23.21 -12.94
CA GLU A 94 5.49 -22.64 -14.29
C GLU A 94 6.23 -21.31 -14.38
N TYR A 95 6.02 -20.42 -13.40
CA TYR A 95 6.70 -19.14 -13.34
C TYR A 95 8.23 -19.32 -13.22
N ASP A 96 8.70 -20.12 -12.26
CA ASP A 96 10.12 -20.35 -12.01
C ASP A 96 10.80 -20.94 -13.26
N LYS A 97 10.14 -21.87 -13.98
CA LYS A 97 10.63 -22.44 -15.24
C LYS A 97 10.81 -21.39 -16.33
N LYS A 98 9.82 -20.50 -16.52
CA LYS A 98 9.87 -19.43 -17.51
C LYS A 98 10.85 -18.32 -17.10
N ARG A 99 10.95 -18.02 -15.82
CA ARG A 99 11.89 -17.04 -15.26
C ARG A 99 13.34 -17.46 -15.49
N MET A 100 13.66 -18.75 -15.41
CA MET A 100 14.99 -19.29 -15.72
C MET A 100 15.39 -19.12 -17.20
N THR A 101 14.43 -18.90 -18.11
CA THR A 101 14.74 -18.71 -19.54
C THR A 101 15.14 -17.28 -19.89
N VAL A 102 15.09 -16.35 -18.93
CA VAL A 102 15.30 -14.93 -19.14
C VAL A 102 16.17 -14.33 -18.04
N GLY A 103 17.22 -13.57 -18.41
CA GLY A 103 18.18 -13.00 -17.47
C GLY A 103 17.64 -11.85 -16.61
N GLU A 104 16.79 -11.00 -17.16
CA GLU A 104 16.35 -9.74 -16.53
C GLU A 104 14.83 -9.63 -16.40
N VAL A 105 14.37 -9.08 -15.27
CA VAL A 105 12.98 -8.68 -15.06
C VAL A 105 12.86 -7.17 -15.24
N LEU A 106 11.99 -6.76 -16.16
CA LEU A 106 11.58 -5.38 -16.30
C LEU A 106 10.66 -5.03 -15.14
N GLN A 107 11.20 -4.34 -14.15
CA GLN A 107 10.39 -3.69 -13.12
C GLN A 107 9.60 -2.57 -13.80
N LEU A 108 8.27 -2.63 -13.73
CA LEU A 108 7.40 -1.55 -14.21
C LEU A 108 7.85 -0.22 -13.59
N GLN A 109 8.21 0.75 -14.44
CA GLN A 109 8.41 2.12 -14.00
C GLN A 109 7.06 2.66 -13.53
N LEU A 110 6.93 2.91 -12.23
CA LEU A 110 5.74 3.53 -11.67
C LEU A 110 5.75 5.00 -12.01
N PHE A 111 4.71 5.47 -12.69
CA PHE A 111 4.47 6.90 -12.83
C PHE A 111 3.94 7.45 -11.52
N VAL A 112 4.69 8.35 -10.89
CA VAL A 112 4.25 9.04 -9.67
C VAL A 112 3.43 10.26 -10.08
N ILE A 113 2.12 10.11 -10.04
CA ILE A 113 1.16 11.12 -10.53
C ILE A 113 0.23 11.64 -9.42
N ASP A 114 0.14 10.93 -8.30
CA ASP A 114 -0.72 11.25 -7.16
C ASP A 114 -0.13 10.70 -5.84
N GLU A 115 -0.80 10.96 -4.70
CA GLU A 115 -0.35 10.47 -3.40
C GLU A 115 -0.25 8.94 -3.35
N ALA A 116 -1.22 8.22 -3.91
CA ALA A 116 -1.26 6.76 -3.87
C ALA A 116 -0.05 6.14 -4.59
N SER A 117 0.23 6.59 -5.81
CA SER A 117 1.39 6.16 -6.60
C SER A 117 2.72 6.60 -5.97
N ALA A 118 2.78 7.75 -5.31
CA ALA A 118 3.96 8.20 -4.55
C ALA A 118 4.27 7.29 -3.36
N ILE A 119 3.27 6.98 -2.53
CA ILE A 119 3.41 6.06 -1.40
C ILE A 119 3.84 4.69 -1.89
N GLN A 120 3.26 4.22 -3.00
CA GLN A 120 3.63 2.96 -3.61
C GLN A 120 5.08 2.94 -4.08
N TRP A 121 5.53 3.99 -4.76
CA TRP A 121 6.92 4.14 -5.18
C TRP A 121 7.86 4.14 -3.97
N LEU A 122 7.54 4.91 -2.92
CA LEU A 122 8.32 4.93 -1.67
C LEU A 122 8.39 3.55 -1.02
N LYS A 123 7.26 2.82 -0.98
CA LYS A 123 7.22 1.45 -0.44
C LYS A 123 8.15 0.53 -1.22
N GLN A 124 8.20 0.61 -2.55
CA GLN A 124 9.13 -0.18 -3.35
C GLN A 124 10.59 0.15 -3.04
N GLN A 125 10.93 1.43 -2.87
CA GLN A 125 12.28 1.84 -2.49
C GLN A 125 12.68 1.31 -1.11
N LEU A 126 11.76 1.39 -0.14
CA LEU A 126 12.00 0.98 1.25
C LEU A 126 12.00 -0.53 1.46
N LEU A 127 11.26 -1.30 0.64
CA LEU A 127 11.34 -2.76 0.62
C LEU A 127 12.68 -3.26 0.09
N LYS A 128 13.26 -2.58 -0.91
CA LYS A 128 14.59 -2.90 -1.43
C LYS A 128 15.67 -2.64 -0.38
N LYS A 129 15.62 -1.46 0.24
CA LYS A 129 16.56 -1.04 1.27
C LYS A 129 15.93 0.04 2.14
N PRO A 130 16.02 -0.04 3.48
CA PRO A 130 15.75 1.08 4.37
C PRO A 130 16.67 2.27 4.06
N GLN A 131 16.09 3.43 3.82
CA GLN A 131 16.80 4.62 3.32
C GLN A 131 16.55 5.85 4.19
N THR A 132 17.55 6.72 4.27
CA THR A 132 17.41 8.03 4.92
C THR A 132 16.65 9.01 4.02
N PHE A 133 16.16 10.10 4.61
CA PHE A 133 15.56 11.19 3.83
C PHE A 133 16.53 11.73 2.76
N GLN A 134 17.81 11.89 3.11
CA GLN A 134 18.82 12.41 2.19
C GLN A 134 19.07 11.48 0.99
N GLU A 135 18.97 10.17 1.18
CA GLU A 135 19.07 9.18 0.10
C GLU A 135 17.82 9.22 -0.79
N LEU A 136 16.61 9.33 -0.20
CA LEU A 136 15.34 9.28 -0.92
C LEU A 136 15.01 10.56 -1.67
N HIS A 137 15.31 11.74 -1.11
CA HIS A 137 14.86 13.02 -1.64
C HIS A 137 15.27 13.28 -3.09
N PRO A 138 16.55 13.08 -3.51
CA PRO A 138 16.95 13.26 -4.90
C PRO A 138 16.34 12.23 -5.86
N GLN A 139 15.95 11.05 -5.36
CA GLN A 139 15.25 10.03 -6.16
C GLN A 139 13.79 10.45 -6.35
N PHE A 140 13.14 10.89 -5.26
CA PHE A 140 11.75 11.31 -5.28
C PHE A 140 11.51 12.50 -6.22
N LEU A 141 12.39 13.52 -6.17
CA LEU A 141 12.29 14.69 -7.06
C LEU A 141 12.38 14.33 -8.56
N ARG A 142 13.05 13.23 -8.91
CA ARG A 142 13.13 12.77 -10.30
C ARG A 142 11.83 12.15 -10.81
N GLU A 143 11.03 11.60 -9.90
CA GLU A 143 9.86 10.78 -10.24
C GLU A 143 8.56 11.59 -10.20
N ILE A 144 8.47 12.64 -9.37
CA ILE A 144 7.25 13.46 -9.19
C ILE A 144 6.90 14.40 -10.36
N GLY A 145 7.63 14.34 -11.49
CA GLY A 145 7.43 15.27 -12.61
C GLY A 145 6.04 15.17 -13.27
N GLY A 146 5.31 14.08 -13.04
CA GLY A 146 3.98 13.81 -13.58
C GLY A 146 2.80 14.16 -12.65
N TRP A 147 3.04 14.88 -11.55
CA TRP A 147 2.00 15.15 -10.54
C TRP A 147 0.74 15.79 -11.14
N GLN A 148 -0.43 15.24 -10.80
CA GLN A 148 -1.70 15.70 -11.31
C GLN A 148 -2.01 17.12 -10.80
N LYS A 149 -2.47 17.98 -11.71
CA LYS A 149 -2.72 19.41 -11.41
C LYS A 149 -3.81 19.65 -10.36
N HIS A 150 -4.71 18.69 -10.18
CA HIS A 150 -5.81 18.77 -9.21
C HIS A 150 -5.45 18.16 -7.85
N GLU A 151 -4.36 17.39 -7.79
CA GLU A 151 -3.90 16.73 -6.58
C GLU A 151 -3.03 17.69 -5.77
N LYS A 152 -3.33 17.81 -4.48
CA LYS A 152 -2.53 18.62 -3.55
C LYS A 152 -1.12 18.02 -3.45
N PRO A 153 -0.05 18.78 -3.75
CA PRO A 153 1.31 18.28 -3.60
C PRO A 153 1.60 18.03 -2.11
N LEU A 154 2.26 16.91 -1.83
CA LEU A 154 2.70 16.54 -0.49
C LEU A 154 4.22 16.48 -0.45
N GLU A 155 4.79 16.97 0.65
CA GLU A 155 6.21 16.89 0.88
C GLU A 155 6.63 15.43 1.14
N LEU A 156 7.85 15.07 0.73
CA LEU A 156 8.40 13.73 0.99
C LEU A 156 8.38 13.39 2.49
N SER A 157 8.64 14.36 3.36
CA SER A 157 8.61 14.16 4.81
C SER A 157 7.21 13.78 5.28
N GLU A 158 6.17 14.44 4.76
CA GLU A 158 4.79 14.14 5.13
C GLU A 158 4.39 12.74 4.67
N LEU A 159 4.72 12.37 3.43
CA LEU A 159 4.47 11.02 2.91
C LEU A 159 5.18 9.95 3.76
N LEU A 160 6.42 10.20 4.16
CA LEU A 160 7.20 9.30 4.98
C LEU A 160 6.61 9.13 6.38
N GLU A 161 6.32 10.24 7.06
CA GLU A 161 5.78 10.28 8.42
C GLU A 161 4.40 9.62 8.53
N GLN A 162 3.57 9.75 7.50
CA GLN A 162 2.21 9.20 7.51
C GLN A 162 2.13 7.72 7.09
N ASN A 163 3.17 7.17 6.43
CA ASN A 163 3.09 5.84 5.80
C ASN A 163 4.21 4.87 6.19
N PHE A 164 5.30 5.35 6.79
CA PHE A 164 6.46 4.53 7.15
C PHE A 164 6.96 4.85 8.56
N LEU A 165 7.91 4.04 9.04
CA LEU A 165 8.55 4.26 10.34
C LEU A 165 10.00 4.66 10.14
N ARG A 166 10.49 5.57 11.00
CA ARG A 166 11.90 5.96 11.06
C ARG A 166 12.52 5.44 12.35
N TYR A 167 13.71 4.84 12.25
CA TYR A 167 14.49 4.53 13.43
C TYR A 167 15.26 5.76 13.90
N ASP A 168 14.94 6.27 15.08
CA ASP A 168 15.54 7.49 15.65
C ASP A 168 16.89 7.24 16.36
N GLY A 169 17.35 5.98 16.40
CA GLY A 169 18.55 5.57 17.12
C GLY A 169 18.30 5.20 18.57
N LYS A 170 17.05 5.14 19.03
CA LYS A 170 16.69 4.75 20.40
C LYS A 170 16.02 3.38 20.41
N GLY A 171 16.33 2.60 21.45
CA GLY A 171 15.78 1.27 21.61
C GLY A 171 16.31 0.27 20.58
N PRO A 172 15.67 -0.90 20.44
CA PRO A 172 16.12 -1.96 19.54
C PRO A 172 16.08 -1.53 18.07
N ILE A 173 17.09 -1.93 17.29
CA ILE A 173 17.10 -1.74 15.84
C ILE A 173 16.01 -2.64 15.22
N PRO A 174 15.07 -2.08 14.43
CA PRO A 174 13.99 -2.84 13.80
C PRO A 174 14.50 -4.00 12.94
N LYS A 175 13.79 -5.13 12.97
CA LYS A 175 14.17 -6.35 12.23
C LYS A 175 14.33 -6.13 10.72
N GLN A 176 13.55 -5.22 10.14
CA GLN A 176 13.63 -4.81 8.73
C GLN A 176 15.01 -4.22 8.41
N ILE A 177 15.51 -3.34 9.29
CA ILE A 177 16.83 -2.72 9.15
C ILE A 177 17.92 -3.77 9.42
N VAL A 178 17.76 -4.60 10.45
CA VAL A 178 18.70 -5.70 10.75
C VAL A 178 18.84 -6.67 9.59
N SER A 179 17.72 -7.08 8.98
CA SER A 179 17.69 -7.99 7.83
C SER A 179 18.47 -7.41 6.65
N TRP A 180 18.25 -6.12 6.34
CA TRP A 180 19.03 -5.42 5.32
C TRP A 180 20.52 -5.34 5.67
N MET A 181 20.88 -4.96 6.90
CA MET A 181 22.29 -4.86 7.33
C MET A 181 23.04 -6.19 7.21
N LYS A 182 22.37 -7.33 7.47
CA LYS A 182 22.95 -8.67 7.31
C LYS A 182 23.37 -9.00 5.87
N GLN A 183 22.95 -8.23 4.86
CA GLN A 183 23.41 -8.39 3.48
C GLN A 183 24.90 -8.02 3.33
N SER A 184 25.42 -7.10 4.15
CA SER A 184 26.85 -6.78 4.21
C SER A 184 27.61 -7.80 5.06
N ALA A 185 28.72 -8.34 4.53
CA ALA A 185 29.57 -9.29 5.27
C ALA A 185 30.08 -8.70 6.59
N THR A 186 30.57 -7.45 6.56
CA THR A 186 31.10 -6.75 7.74
C THR A 186 30.04 -6.54 8.81
N LEU A 187 28.83 -6.09 8.43
CA LEU A 187 27.75 -5.85 9.41
C LEU A 187 27.17 -7.17 9.92
N ARG A 188 27.13 -8.21 9.09
CA ARG A 188 26.68 -9.55 9.48
C ARG A 188 27.53 -10.12 10.61
N GLU A 189 28.86 -10.02 10.51
CA GLU A 189 29.78 -10.47 11.56
C GLU A 189 29.54 -9.74 12.88
N LEU A 190 29.39 -8.40 12.84
CA LEU A 190 29.09 -7.58 14.01
C LEU A 190 27.75 -7.97 14.64
N ILE A 191 26.69 -8.11 13.84
CA ILE A 191 25.36 -8.51 14.33
C ILE A 191 25.39 -9.91 14.96
N SER A 192 26.12 -10.85 14.36
CA SER A 192 26.29 -12.20 14.91
C SER A 192 27.05 -12.21 16.23
N HIS A 193 28.06 -11.35 16.39
CA HIS A 193 28.76 -11.18 17.66
C HIS A 193 27.82 -10.59 18.73
N GLU A 194 27.14 -9.49 18.42
CA GLU A 194 26.20 -8.82 19.34
C GLU A 194 25.08 -9.76 19.82
N SER A 195 24.49 -10.54 18.91
CA SER A 195 23.39 -11.46 19.23
C SER A 195 23.82 -12.59 20.18
N ARG A 196 25.11 -12.94 20.23
CA ARG A 196 25.65 -13.91 21.20
C ARG A 196 25.85 -13.30 22.58
N VAL A 197 26.14 -12.00 22.65
CA VAL A 197 26.44 -11.28 23.89
C VAL A 197 25.15 -10.87 24.62
N THR A 198 24.15 -10.37 23.90
CA THR A 198 22.94 -9.78 24.51
C THR A 198 21.89 -10.79 24.96
N GLY A 199 22.06 -12.07 24.63
CA GLY A 199 21.01 -13.07 24.79
C GLY A 199 19.81 -12.80 23.87
N HIS A 200 18.98 -13.81 23.63
CA HIS A 200 17.81 -13.67 22.74
C HIS A 200 16.80 -12.72 23.38
N GLY A 201 16.78 -11.46 22.94
CA GLY A 201 15.55 -10.68 22.96
C GLY A 201 14.49 -11.42 22.14
N SER A 202 13.20 -11.25 22.46
CA SER A 202 12.14 -11.92 21.71
C SER A 202 12.32 -11.65 20.21
N GLU A 203 12.12 -12.67 19.37
CA GLU A 203 12.36 -12.60 17.91
C GLU A 203 11.64 -11.42 17.23
N ASP A 204 10.60 -10.89 17.88
CA ASP A 204 9.75 -9.82 17.38
C ASP A 204 10.24 -8.40 17.74
N SER A 205 11.22 -8.26 18.65
CA SER A 205 11.64 -6.96 19.19
C SER A 205 12.71 -6.23 18.35
N GLY A 206 13.42 -6.94 17.46
CA GLY A 206 14.59 -6.40 16.76
C GLY A 206 15.92 -6.63 17.51
N LEU A 207 17.00 -5.98 17.06
CA LEU A 207 18.35 -6.13 17.65
C LEU A 207 18.59 -5.08 18.73
N VAL A 208 18.72 -5.51 19.99
CA VAL A 208 19.23 -4.66 21.06
C VAL A 208 20.76 -4.68 20.99
N THR A 209 21.38 -3.51 20.83
CA THR A 209 22.84 -3.39 20.77
C THR A 209 23.27 -2.00 21.23
N GLN A 210 24.48 -1.91 21.77
CA GLN A 210 25.14 -0.63 22.04
C GLN A 210 26.29 -0.37 21.06
N GLU A 211 26.49 -1.23 20.06
CA GLU A 211 27.57 -1.12 19.09
C GLU A 211 27.41 0.16 18.24
N PRO A 212 28.32 1.15 18.35
CA PRO A 212 28.15 2.44 17.70
C PRO A 212 28.06 2.35 16.19
N ARG A 213 28.75 1.38 15.57
CA ARG A 213 28.70 1.18 14.11
C ARG A 213 27.31 0.75 13.65
N LEU A 214 26.68 -0.21 14.34
CA LEU A 214 25.33 -0.68 13.98
C LEU A 214 24.28 0.39 14.19
N LEU A 215 24.37 1.14 15.30
CA LEU A 215 23.46 2.26 15.56
C LEU A 215 23.60 3.37 14.51
N ARG A 216 24.84 3.74 14.14
CA ARG A 216 25.08 4.76 13.11
C ARG A 216 24.56 4.33 11.74
N GLU A 217 24.75 3.08 11.36
CA GLU A 217 24.25 2.56 10.07
C GLU A 217 22.72 2.46 10.03
N ALA A 218 22.07 2.18 11.16
CA ALA A 218 20.61 2.05 11.24
C ALA A 218 19.86 3.38 11.37
N LYS A 219 20.47 4.38 12.00
CA LYS A 219 19.82 5.64 12.39
C LYS A 219 19.27 6.41 11.19
N ASP A 220 18.14 7.08 11.41
CA ASP A 220 17.44 7.97 10.47
C ASP A 220 16.96 7.28 9.18
N ARG A 221 17.01 5.95 9.14
CA ARG A 221 16.47 5.15 8.04
C ARG A 221 14.98 4.92 8.23
N TRP A 222 14.25 5.20 7.16
CA TRP A 222 12.86 4.84 6.98
C TRP A 222 12.74 3.38 6.57
N TYR A 223 11.68 2.71 7.02
CA TYR A 223 11.42 1.31 6.70
C TYR A 223 9.92 1.02 6.69
N VAL A 224 9.53 -0.06 6.02
CA VAL A 224 8.14 -0.52 5.95
C VAL A 224 7.73 -1.14 7.29
N PRO A 225 6.66 -0.66 7.94
CA PRO A 225 6.20 -1.20 9.22
C PRO A 225 5.74 -2.66 9.10
N ASP A 226 5.88 -3.40 10.20
CA ASP A 226 5.20 -4.70 10.37
C ASP A 226 3.68 -4.52 10.42
N PRO A 227 2.88 -5.57 10.12
CA PRO A 227 1.42 -5.49 10.07
C PRO A 227 0.77 -4.75 11.27
N ASN A 228 1.15 -5.12 12.50
CA ASN A 228 0.57 -4.49 13.70
C ASN A 228 0.84 -2.97 13.74
N LYS A 229 2.10 -2.56 13.51
CA LYS A 229 2.49 -1.15 13.49
C LYS A 229 1.91 -0.41 12.28
N ALA A 230 1.74 -1.11 11.16
CA ALA A 230 1.13 -0.58 9.95
C ALA A 230 -0.35 -0.24 10.18
N SER A 231 -1.08 -1.08 10.92
CA SER A 231 -2.48 -0.81 11.29
C SER A 231 -2.60 0.44 12.18
N ASP A 232 -1.72 0.61 13.16
CA ASP A 232 -1.74 1.80 14.01
C ASP A 232 -1.39 3.07 13.24
N LEU A 233 -0.43 2.98 12.32
CA LEU A 233 -0.08 4.08 11.43
C LEU A 233 -1.24 4.44 10.48
N GLU A 234 -1.92 3.43 9.93
CA GLU A 234 -3.10 3.59 9.08
C GLU A 234 -4.21 4.34 9.82
N LYS A 235 -4.47 4.02 11.10
CA LYS A 235 -5.44 4.75 11.94
C LYS A 235 -5.05 6.21 12.14
N LEU A 236 -3.77 6.50 12.40
CA LEU A 236 -3.30 7.87 12.58
C LEU A 236 -3.42 8.67 11.27
N ARG A 237 -3.05 8.05 10.14
CA ARG A 237 -3.21 8.64 8.81
C ARG A 237 -4.68 8.89 8.48
N GLU A 238 -5.56 7.90 8.70
CA GLU A 238 -7.01 8.05 8.49
C GLU A 238 -7.58 9.21 9.29
N ARG A 239 -7.16 9.40 10.56
CA ARG A 239 -7.56 10.56 11.37
C ARG A 239 -7.09 11.89 10.77
N SER A 240 -5.86 11.95 10.25
CA SER A 240 -5.33 13.15 9.59
C SER A 240 -6.09 13.46 8.30
N LEU A 241 -6.36 12.44 7.49
CA LEU A 241 -7.12 12.55 6.25
C LEU A 241 -8.56 13.03 6.50
N LEU A 242 -9.22 12.50 7.52
CA LEU A 242 -10.57 12.93 7.91
C LEU A 242 -10.59 14.38 8.41
N LYS A 243 -9.57 14.81 9.15
CA LYS A 243 -9.44 16.20 9.57
C LYS A 243 -9.28 17.13 8.36
N GLU A 244 -8.49 16.74 7.36
CA GLU A 244 -8.38 17.50 6.11
C GLU A 244 -9.67 17.46 5.29
N PHE A 245 -10.41 16.35 5.33
CA PHE A 245 -11.71 16.23 4.66
C PHE A 245 -12.76 17.21 5.21
N GLU A 246 -12.72 17.53 6.51
CA GLU A 246 -13.61 18.52 7.13
C GLU A 246 -13.50 19.90 6.46
N ASP A 247 -12.30 20.28 5.98
CA ASP A 247 -12.10 21.55 5.26
C ASP A 247 -12.91 21.59 3.95
N TYR A 248 -13.12 20.43 3.30
CA TYR A 248 -13.88 20.32 2.05
C TYR A 248 -15.41 20.39 2.25
N LEU A 249 -15.88 20.29 3.51
CA LEU A 249 -17.30 20.44 3.85
C LEU A 249 -17.76 21.90 3.84
N THR A 250 -16.85 22.87 3.72
CA THR A 250 -17.14 24.30 3.76
C THR A 250 -18.34 24.68 2.85
N PRO A 251 -19.44 25.26 3.39
CA PRO A 251 -20.68 25.49 2.64
C PRO A 251 -20.55 26.46 1.46
N ASN A 252 -19.67 27.45 1.58
CA ASN A 252 -19.52 28.51 0.57
C ASN A 252 -18.52 28.15 -0.55
N GLN A 253 -17.90 26.97 -0.49
CA GLN A 253 -16.96 26.52 -1.51
C GLN A 253 -17.69 25.78 -2.63
N ARG A 254 -17.82 26.43 -3.79
CA ARG A 254 -18.52 25.87 -4.95
C ARG A 254 -17.73 24.81 -5.73
N ARG A 255 -16.39 24.88 -5.74
CA ARG A 255 -15.53 23.97 -6.51
C ARG A 255 -14.16 23.76 -5.87
N LEU A 256 -13.71 22.52 -5.80
CA LEU A 256 -12.37 22.13 -5.40
C LEU A 256 -11.45 22.18 -6.63
N LYS A 257 -10.41 23.03 -6.59
CA LYS A 257 -9.44 23.16 -7.68
C LYS A 257 -8.19 22.30 -7.45
N VAL A 258 -7.67 22.36 -6.24
CA VAL A 258 -6.54 21.57 -5.74
C VAL A 258 -6.98 20.99 -4.41
N PHE A 259 -6.96 19.69 -4.29
CA PHE A 259 -7.40 18.96 -3.10
C PHE A 259 -6.65 17.64 -3.01
N ARG A 260 -6.63 17.05 -1.82
CA ARG A 260 -6.01 15.75 -1.58
C ARG A 260 -7.02 14.65 -1.84
N LEU A 261 -6.83 13.87 -2.89
CA LEU A 261 -7.77 12.82 -3.29
C LEU A 261 -7.96 11.76 -2.21
N GLU A 262 -6.89 11.39 -1.49
CA GLU A 262 -6.94 10.44 -0.37
C GLU A 262 -7.83 10.93 0.79
N ALA A 263 -7.86 12.25 1.06
CA ALA A 263 -8.73 12.81 2.09
C ALA A 263 -10.21 12.73 1.69
N VAL A 264 -10.52 13.01 0.42
CA VAL A 264 -11.87 12.80 -0.14
C VAL A 264 -12.26 11.33 -0.03
N ARG A 265 -11.35 10.41 -0.39
CA ARG A 265 -11.62 8.98 -0.31
C ARG A 265 -11.90 8.53 1.13
N ALA A 266 -11.11 8.98 2.10
CA ALA A 266 -11.33 8.68 3.51
C ALA A 266 -12.67 9.24 4.02
N GLY A 267 -13.00 10.47 3.63
CA GLY A 267 -14.27 11.11 3.96
C GLY A 267 -15.49 10.37 3.41
N PHE A 268 -15.46 9.99 2.13
CA PHE A 268 -16.55 9.26 1.49
C PHE A 268 -16.73 7.87 2.12
N LYS A 269 -15.63 7.16 2.40
CA LYS A 269 -15.66 5.88 3.13
C LYS A 269 -16.39 6.02 4.47
N LYS A 270 -16.03 7.04 5.26
CA LYS A 270 -16.65 7.29 6.58
C LYS A 270 -18.12 7.67 6.45
N ALA A 271 -18.45 8.64 5.59
CA ALA A 271 -19.81 9.08 5.35
C ALA A 271 -20.71 7.92 4.88
N TRP A 272 -20.19 7.03 4.03
CA TRP A 272 -20.90 5.82 3.60
C TRP A 272 -21.20 4.87 4.76
N GLN A 273 -20.24 4.63 5.65
CA GLN A 273 -20.42 3.80 6.85
C GLN A 273 -21.47 4.39 7.80
N GLU A 274 -21.51 5.72 7.92
CA GLU A 274 -22.45 6.47 8.76
C GLU A 274 -23.81 6.72 8.08
N ARG A 275 -23.98 6.29 6.81
CA ARG A 275 -25.15 6.53 5.96
C ARG A 275 -25.44 8.01 5.68
N ASP A 276 -24.41 8.85 5.75
CA ASP A 276 -24.46 10.25 5.38
C ASP A 276 -24.22 10.42 3.87
N TYR A 277 -25.22 10.03 3.08
CA TYR A 277 -25.18 10.14 1.62
C TYR A 277 -25.18 11.60 1.15
N ALA A 278 -25.77 12.50 1.93
CA ALA A 278 -25.83 13.93 1.61
C ALA A 278 -24.44 14.55 1.58
N THR A 279 -23.56 14.20 2.53
CA THR A 279 -22.17 14.66 2.53
C THR A 279 -21.43 14.17 1.28
N ILE A 280 -21.57 12.89 0.90
CA ILE A 280 -20.94 12.34 -0.31
C ILE A 280 -21.36 13.11 -1.55
N ILE A 281 -22.68 13.30 -1.76
CA ILE A 281 -23.22 14.00 -2.92
C ILE A 281 -22.76 15.47 -2.93
N SER A 282 -22.83 16.16 -1.78
CA SER A 282 -22.47 17.57 -1.69
C SER A 282 -21.01 17.83 -2.01
N VAL A 283 -20.10 16.97 -1.56
CA VAL A 283 -18.66 17.11 -1.83
C VAL A 283 -18.33 16.64 -3.24
N ALA A 284 -18.93 15.56 -3.74
CA ALA A 284 -18.75 15.08 -5.11
C ALA A 284 -19.13 16.16 -6.14
N ARG A 285 -20.21 16.91 -5.91
CA ARG A 285 -20.61 18.05 -6.76
C ARG A 285 -19.58 19.19 -6.79
N LYS A 286 -18.69 19.30 -5.80
CA LYS A 286 -17.59 20.28 -5.78
C LYS A 286 -16.35 19.80 -6.54
N ILE A 287 -16.22 18.49 -6.79
CA ILE A 287 -15.07 17.89 -7.48
C ILE A 287 -15.24 18.06 -8.99
N PRO A 288 -14.17 18.40 -9.75
CA PRO A 288 -14.23 18.41 -11.21
C PRO A 288 -14.69 17.05 -11.76
N GLU A 289 -15.68 17.05 -12.65
CA GLU A 289 -16.30 15.83 -13.17
C GLU A 289 -15.31 14.84 -13.78
N ASN A 290 -14.30 15.34 -14.51
CA ASN A 290 -13.24 14.50 -15.09
C ASN A 290 -12.45 13.75 -14.01
N VAL A 291 -12.16 14.38 -12.87
CA VAL A 291 -11.43 13.75 -11.76
C VAL A 291 -12.31 12.72 -11.06
N LEU A 292 -13.60 13.03 -10.87
CA LEU A 292 -14.55 12.10 -10.27
C LEU A 292 -14.71 10.84 -11.13
N GLN A 293 -14.79 10.99 -12.46
CA GLN A 293 -14.92 9.86 -13.40
C GLN A 293 -13.63 9.04 -13.53
N GLU A 294 -12.46 9.67 -13.43
CA GLU A 294 -11.16 9.00 -13.47
C GLU A 294 -10.87 8.18 -12.20
N ASP A 295 -11.55 8.47 -11.08
CA ASP A 295 -11.42 7.74 -9.82
C ASP A 295 -12.59 6.73 -9.62
N PRO A 296 -12.36 5.42 -9.81
CA PRO A 296 -13.43 4.43 -9.71
C PRO A 296 -14.02 4.30 -8.30
N LYS A 297 -13.25 4.64 -7.25
CA LYS A 297 -13.72 4.54 -5.87
C LYS A 297 -14.67 5.69 -5.56
N LEU A 298 -14.31 6.91 -5.94
CA LEU A 298 -15.16 8.09 -5.75
C LEU A 298 -16.43 8.02 -6.59
N LEU A 299 -16.32 7.66 -7.87
CA LEU A 299 -17.48 7.52 -8.76
C LEU A 299 -18.48 6.51 -8.20
N MET A 300 -18.00 5.34 -7.79
CA MET A 300 -18.84 4.31 -7.18
C MET A 300 -19.56 4.81 -5.93
N TRP A 301 -18.87 5.49 -5.01
CA TRP A 301 -19.52 6.03 -3.81
C TRP A 301 -20.57 7.09 -4.13
N TYR A 302 -20.29 7.95 -5.12
CA TYR A 302 -21.23 8.94 -5.59
C TYR A 302 -22.49 8.29 -6.18
N ASP A 303 -22.35 7.39 -7.15
CA ASP A 303 -23.48 6.71 -7.81
C ASP A 303 -24.37 5.97 -6.80
N GLN A 304 -23.74 5.29 -5.83
CA GLN A 304 -24.44 4.58 -4.78
C GLN A 304 -25.16 5.53 -3.81
N ALA A 305 -24.55 6.67 -3.47
CA ALA A 305 -25.15 7.67 -2.60
C ALA A 305 -26.38 8.33 -3.26
N VAL A 306 -26.27 8.70 -4.53
CA VAL A 306 -27.37 9.23 -5.36
C VAL A 306 -28.55 8.25 -5.36
N THR A 307 -28.29 6.99 -5.73
CA THR A 307 -29.29 5.91 -5.75
C THR A 307 -29.99 5.71 -4.39
N ARG A 308 -29.25 5.83 -3.28
CA ARG A 308 -29.79 5.63 -1.92
C ARG A 308 -30.52 6.86 -1.36
N SER A 309 -30.14 8.06 -1.81
CA SER A 309 -30.76 9.32 -1.41
C SER A 309 -32.09 9.60 -2.13
N GLY A 310 -32.32 8.96 -3.28
CA GLY A 310 -33.50 9.20 -4.11
C GLY A 310 -33.47 10.54 -4.85
N GLU A 311 -32.32 11.22 -4.89
CA GLU A 311 -32.09 12.36 -5.78
C GLU A 311 -31.78 11.81 -7.19
N GLU A 312 -32.74 11.90 -8.12
CA GLU A 312 -32.47 11.87 -9.57
C GLU A 312 -32.09 13.27 -10.08
#